data_AF-A0A7V5A1U4-F1
#
_entry.id   AF-A0A7V5A1U4-F1
#
_cell.length_a   1.000
_cell.length_b   1.000
_cell.length_c   1.000
_cell.angle_alpha   90.00
_cell.angle_beta   90.00
_cell.angle_gamma   90.00
#
_symmetry.space_group_name_H-M   'P 1'
#
loop_
_entity.id
_entity.type
_entity.pdbx_description
1 polymer ?
#
loop_
_entity_poly.entity_id
_entity_poly.type
_entity_poly.pdbx_seq_one_letter_code
_entity_poly.pdbx_strand_id
1 'polypeptide(L)' 'MAASHYRLDNLIAVVDYNKVQAKGFVWEEMGIEPVAEKWKSFGWKVLETDGHDVEALAETFYR' A
#
# COMPACT_ATOMS: atom_id res chain seq x y z
N MET A 1 -4.81 -13.01 1.17
CA MET A 1 -3.52 -13.60 1.65
C MET A 1 -3.57 -13.75 3.18
N ALA A 2 -2.59 -14.37 3.82
CA ALA A 2 -2.63 -14.82 5.23
C ALA A 2 -3.31 -13.85 6.23
N ALA A 3 -2.95 -12.55 6.23
CA ALA A 3 -3.55 -11.56 7.12
C ALA A 3 -5.09 -11.48 6.99
N SER A 4 -5.60 -11.46 5.76
CA SER A 4 -7.05 -11.49 5.50
C SER A 4 -7.68 -12.83 5.90
N HIS A 5 -7.00 -13.96 5.63
CA HIS A 5 -7.48 -15.30 6.02
C HIS A 5 -7.65 -15.44 7.54
N TYR A 6 -6.68 -14.92 8.31
CA TYR A 6 -6.73 -14.91 9.77
C TYR A 6 -7.52 -13.73 10.36
N ARG A 7 -8.08 -12.85 9.52
CA ARG A 7 -8.86 -11.67 9.92
C ARG A 7 -8.09 -10.78 10.91
N LEU A 8 -6.84 -10.46 10.57
CA LEU A 8 -6.00 -9.56 11.37
C LEU A 8 -6.44 -8.10 11.17
N ASP A 9 -7.49 -7.69 11.87
CA ASP A 9 -8.01 -6.32 11.86
C ASP A 9 -7.16 -5.34 12.69
N ASN A 10 -6.16 -5.85 13.40
CA ASN A 10 -5.19 -5.10 14.21
C ASN A 10 -3.82 -4.91 13.52
N LEU A 11 -3.70 -5.23 12.23
CA LEU A 11 -2.46 -5.10 11.46
C LEU A 11 -2.60 -4.01 10.38
N ILE A 12 -1.69 -3.03 10.39
CA ILE A 12 -1.57 -2.00 9.36
C ILE A 12 -0.28 -2.24 8.57
N ALA A 13 -0.40 -2.31 7.24
CA ALA A 13 0.75 -2.32 6.33
C ALA A 13 0.86 -0.97 5.65
N VAL A 14 2.06 -0.37 5.65
CA VAL A 14 2.37 0.86 4.91
C VAL A 14 3.24 0.50 3.73
N VAL A 15 2.80 0.89 2.53
CA VAL A 15 3.57 0.71 1.29
C VAL A 15 4.09 2.08 0.87
N ASP A 16 5.40 2.29 0.99
CA ASP A 16 6.06 3.46 0.40
C ASP A 16 6.11 3.27 -1.12
N TYR A 17 5.23 3.97 -1.83
CA TYR A 17 5.17 3.95 -3.29
C TYR A 17 5.98 5.09 -3.92
N ASN A 18 7.28 5.14 -3.61
CA ASN A 18 8.23 6.12 -4.14
C ASN A 18 8.65 5.91 -5.61
N LYS A 19 8.13 4.86 -6.28
CA LYS A 19 8.32 4.54 -7.69
C LYS A 19 9.74 4.14 -8.13
N VAL A 20 10.68 3.97 -7.20
CA VAL A 20 12.06 3.59 -7.53
C VAL A 20 12.40 2.22 -6.94
N GLN A 21 13.26 1.50 -7.63
CA GLN A 21 13.83 0.22 -7.21
C GLN A 21 15.32 0.20 -7.52
N ALA A 22 16.01 -0.92 -7.23
CA ALA A 22 17.47 -1.00 -7.26
C ALA A 22 18.14 -0.53 -8.57
N LYS A 23 17.49 -0.70 -9.73
CA LYS A 23 18.06 -0.38 -11.05
C LYS A 23 17.39 0.78 -11.79
N GLY A 24 16.32 1.37 -11.26
CA GLY A 24 15.54 2.37 -11.99
C GLY A 24 14.11 2.47 -11.49
N PHE A 25 13.21 2.91 -12.35
CA PHE A 25 11.79 3.03 -12.00
C PHE A 25 11.08 1.67 -12.00
N VAL A 26 10.03 1.53 -11.19
CA VAL A 26 9.33 0.23 -11.05
C VAL A 26 8.77 -0.27 -12.39
N TRP A 27 8.27 0.64 -13.23
CA TRP A 27 7.69 0.30 -14.54
C TRP A 27 8.71 -0.12 -15.60
N GLU A 28 10.00 0.16 -15.42
CA GLU A 28 11.05 -0.20 -16.37
C GLU A 28 11.55 -1.63 -16.19
N GLU A 29 11.56 -2.15 -14.94
CA GLU A 29 11.99 -3.53 -14.69
C GLU A 29 10.83 -4.48 -14.40
N MET A 30 9.94 -4.15 -13.44
CA MET A 30 8.86 -5.03 -13.01
C MET A 30 7.66 -4.23 -12.51
N GLY A 31 6.82 -3.81 -13.45
CA GLY A 31 5.63 -3.01 -13.16
C GLY A 31 4.67 -3.72 -12.19
N ILE A 32 4.30 -3.02 -11.12
CA ILE A 32 3.40 -3.54 -10.08
C ILE A 32 1.98 -2.96 -10.15
N GLU A 33 1.69 -2.08 -11.10
CA GLU A 33 0.36 -1.50 -11.29
C GLU A 33 -0.68 -2.54 -11.78
N PRO A 34 -1.97 -2.34 -11.47
CA PRO A 34 -2.52 -1.38 -10.50
C PRO A 34 -2.26 -1.81 -9.04
N VAL A 35 -1.55 -0.99 -8.25
CA VAL A 35 -1.08 -1.38 -6.90
C VAL A 35 -2.24 -1.58 -5.93
N ALA A 36 -3.14 -0.60 -5.80
CA ALA A 36 -4.23 -0.65 -4.83
C ALA A 36 -5.19 -1.82 -5.09
N GLU A 37 -5.48 -2.11 -6.35
CA GLU A 37 -6.39 -3.17 -6.80
C GLU A 37 -5.82 -4.55 -6.49
N LYS A 38 -4.50 -4.74 -6.63
CA LYS A 38 -3.83 -5.97 -6.19
C LYS A 38 -4.01 -6.18 -4.70
N TRP A 39 -3.73 -5.18 -3.86
CA TRP A 39 -3.95 -5.28 -2.41
C TRP A 39 -5.41 -5.56 -2.03
N LYS A 40 -6.37 -4.87 -2.66
CA LYS A 40 -7.80 -5.13 -2.50
C LYS A 40 -8.14 -6.58 -2.84
N SER A 41 -7.62 -7.12 -3.95
CA SER A 41 -7.83 -8.52 -4.35
C SER A 41 -7.26 -9.54 -3.36
N PHE A 42 -6.26 -9.16 -2.56
CA PHE A 42 -5.71 -9.99 -1.49
C PHE A 42 -6.50 -9.89 -0.17
N GLY A 43 -7.59 -9.12 -0.16
CA GLY A 43 -8.54 -9.02 0.95
C GLY A 43 -8.21 -7.93 1.98
N TRP A 44 -7.48 -6.89 1.58
CA TRP A 44 -7.16 -5.73 2.42
C TRP A 44 -8.11 -4.56 2.19
N LYS A 45 -8.40 -3.80 3.25
CA LYS A 45 -8.85 -2.41 3.13
C LYS A 45 -7.65 -1.58 2.67
N VAL A 46 -7.80 -0.84 1.58
CA VAL A 46 -6.72 -0.02 1.01
C VAL A 46 -7.11 1.44 1.05
N LEU A 47 -6.24 2.27 1.60
CA LEU A 47 -6.35 3.72 1.62
C LEU A 47 -5.09 4.28 0.93
N GLU A 48 -5.29 5.21 0.01
CA GLU A 48 -4.21 5.94 -0.65
C GLU A 48 -4.15 7.35 -0.07
N THR A 49 -2.94 7.84 0.19
CA THR A 49 -2.69 9.15 0.77
C THR A 49 -1.34 9.70 0.30
N ASP A 50 -1.11 11.00 0.47
CA ASP A 50 0.19 11.61 0.22
C ASP A 50 1.15 11.28 1.36
N GLY A 51 2.20 10.50 1.07
CA GLY A 51 3.22 10.11 2.05
C GLY A 51 4.11 11.26 2.54
N HIS A 52 4.02 12.44 1.93
CA HIS A 52 4.73 13.65 2.36
C HIS A 52 3.84 14.63 3.15
N ASP A 53 2.55 14.35 3.28
CA ASP A 53 1.62 15.12 4.11
C ASP A 53 1.36 14.39 5.44
N VAL A 54 1.93 14.93 6.52
CA VAL A 54 1.83 14.34 7.86
C VAL A 54 0.40 14.38 8.39
N GLU A 55 -0.39 15.41 8.05
CA GLU A 55 -1.78 15.51 8.48
C GLU A 55 -2.63 14.48 7.75
N ALA A 56 -2.43 14.32 6.44
CA ALA A 56 -3.13 13.31 5.64
C ALA A 56 -2.78 11.87 6.08
N LEU A 57 -1.53 11.61 6.46
CA LEU A 57 -1.12 10.34 7.04
C LEU A 57 -1.82 10.06 8.38
N ALA A 58 -1.84 11.05 9.27
CA ALA A 58 -2.50 10.93 10.57
C ALA A 58 -3.99 10.62 10.39
N GLU A 59 -4.70 11.38 9.57
CA GLU A 59 -6.12 11.13 9.27
C GLU A 59 -6.33 9.71 8.71
N THR A 60 -5.47 9.27 7.80
CA THR A 60 -5.55 7.94 7.17
C THR A 60 -5.44 6.81 8.20
N PHE A 61 -4.54 6.92 9.19
CA PHE A 61 -4.39 5.90 10.23
C PHE A 61 -5.58 5.81 11.19
N TYR A 62 -6.40 6.85 11.31
CA TYR A 62 -7.57 6.88 12.19
C TYR A 62 -8.88 6.46 11.50
N ARG A 63 -8.86 6.04 10.23
CA ARG A 63 -10.05 5.62 9.45
C ARG A 63 -10.30 4.11 9.42
#